data_AF-A0A3D1JEB9-F1
#
_entry.id   AF-A0A3D1JEB9-F1
#
_cell.length_a   1.000
_cell.length_b   1.000
_cell.length_c   1.000
_cell.angle_alpha   90.00
_cell.angle_beta   90.00
_cell.angle_gamma   90.00
#
_symmetry.space_group_name_H-M   'P 1'
#
loop_
_entity.id
_entity.type
_entity.pdbx_description
1 polymer ?
#
loop_
_entity_poly.entity_id
_entity_poly.type
_entity_poly.pdbx_seq_one_letter_code
_entity_poly.pdbx_strand_id
1 'polypeptide(L)'
;MRAGRVILFFLSIALGVGAGLAYGWVFSPPPYRDLEPASLRADFRADAVLMVAEIYQADGHLPQALRRLSILAPDRPPALLVAEALLTARELDYPPPDLEALSNLARAVQATGGEQTPPLQETMIVPEGTP
;
A
#
# COMPACT_ATOMS: atom_id res chain seq x y z
N MET A 1 12.69 29.33 -55.17
CA MET A 1 11.52 29.72 -54.35
C MET A 1 10.75 28.50 -53.78
N ARG A 2 11.43 27.56 -53.11
CA ARG A 2 10.79 26.34 -52.53
C ARG A 2 10.97 26.23 -51.00
N ALA A 3 12.09 26.73 -50.46
CA ALA A 3 12.40 26.68 -49.03
C ALA A 3 11.41 27.45 -48.13
N GLY A 4 10.94 28.63 -48.56
CA GLY A 4 9.98 29.43 -47.76
C GLY A 4 8.65 28.72 -47.50
N ARG A 5 8.16 27.91 -48.46
CA ARG A 5 6.93 27.13 -48.27
C ARG A 5 7.11 25.95 -47.32
N VAL A 6 8.29 25.31 -47.34
CA VAL A 6 8.62 24.21 -46.43
C VAL A 6 8.76 24.73 -45.00
N ILE A 7 9.39 25.89 -44.81
CA ILE A 7 9.52 26.53 -43.50
C ILE A 7 8.14 26.87 -42.91
N LEU A 8 7.24 27.44 -43.72
CA LEU A 8 5.88 27.74 -43.27
C LEU A 8 5.08 26.48 -42.90
N PHE A 9 5.29 25.38 -43.64
CA PHE A 9 4.66 24.10 -43.32
C PHE A 9 5.09 23.57 -41.95
N PHE A 10 6.40 23.53 -41.66
CA PHE A 10 6.90 23.13 -40.34
C PHE A 10 6.47 24.10 -39.23
N LEU A 11 6.42 25.40 -39.52
CA LEU A 11 5.95 26.40 -38.57
C LEU A 11 4.48 26.16 -38.18
N SER A 12 3.61 25.83 -39.15
CA SER A 12 2.21 25.49 -38.85
C SER A 12 2.05 24.23 -38.02
N ILE A 13 2.89 23.21 -38.24
CA ILE A 13 2.88 21.98 -37.43
C ILE A 13 3.35 22.28 -36.02
N ALA A 14 4.46 23.01 -35.87
CA ALA A 14 4.98 23.39 -34.55
C ALA A 14 3.97 24.21 -33.76
N LEU A 15 3.26 25.12 -34.42
CA LEU A 15 2.21 25.92 -33.81
C LEU A 15 1.02 25.05 -33.36
N GLY A 16 0.58 24.10 -34.20
CA GLY A 16 -0.50 23.19 -33.88
C GLY A 16 -0.15 22.23 -32.73
N VAL A 17 1.06 21.68 -32.73
CA VAL A 17 1.56 20.81 -31.64
C VAL A 17 1.70 21.61 -30.35
N GLY A 18 2.29 22.80 -30.40
CA GLY A 18 2.43 23.67 -29.24
C GLY A 18 1.08 24.06 -28.64
N ALA A 19 0.12 24.45 -29.48
CA ALA A 19 -1.23 24.80 -29.05
C ALA A 19 -1.99 23.58 -28.49
N GLY A 20 -1.89 22.41 -29.14
CA GLY A 20 -2.53 21.17 -28.66
C GLY A 20 -1.97 20.69 -27.33
N LEU A 21 -0.65 20.80 -27.13
CA LEU A 21 0.01 20.44 -25.87
C LEU A 21 -0.34 21.42 -24.74
N ALA A 22 -0.30 22.73 -25.03
CA ALA A 22 -0.71 23.76 -24.08
C ALA A 22 -2.18 23.60 -23.67
N TYR A 23 -3.07 23.33 -24.64
CA TYR A 23 -4.48 23.10 -24.39
C TYR A 23 -4.72 21.82 -23.59
N GLY A 24 -4.07 20.72 -23.97
CA GLY A 24 -4.15 19.44 -23.26
C GLY A 24 -3.69 19.54 -21.81
N TRP A 25 -2.64 20.31 -21.54
CA TRP A 25 -2.10 20.48 -20.19
C TRP A 25 -2.96 21.41 -19.31
N VAL A 26 -3.55 22.48 -19.87
CA VAL A 26 -4.32 23.46 -19.10
C VAL A 26 -5.76 22.99 -18.82
N PHE A 27 -6.40 22.28 -19.75
CA PHE A 27 -7.81 21.88 -19.62
C PHE A 27 -8.02 20.45 -19.11
N SER A 28 -7.04 19.56 -19.31
CA SER A 28 -6.98 18.24 -18.66
C SER A 28 -5.66 18.13 -17.90
N PRO A 29 -5.51 18.80 -16.73
CA PRO A 29 -4.48 18.35 -15.82
C PRO A 29 -4.73 16.84 -15.61
N PRO A 30 -3.75 15.96 -15.91
CA PRO A 30 -3.89 14.55 -15.59
C PRO A 30 -4.26 14.48 -14.11
N PRO A 31 -5.31 13.74 -13.73
CA PRO A 31 -5.75 13.66 -12.34
C PRO A 31 -4.71 12.86 -11.55
N TYR A 32 -3.56 13.45 -11.26
CA TYR A 32 -2.66 13.04 -10.19
C TYR A 32 -3.23 13.48 -8.83
N ARG A 33 -4.56 13.41 -8.68
CA ARG A 33 -5.28 13.84 -7.48
C ARG A 33 -5.73 12.69 -6.60
N ASP A 34 -5.65 11.46 -7.10
CA ASP A 34 -5.95 10.24 -6.37
C ASP A 34 -4.67 9.39 -6.20
N LEU A 35 -3.61 10.02 -5.67
CA LEU A 35 -2.51 9.34 -4.99
C LEU A 35 -3.02 8.83 -3.63
N GLU A 36 -4.12 8.08 -3.66
CA GLU A 36 -4.60 7.33 -2.52
C GLU A 36 -3.52 6.26 -2.24
N PRO A 37 -3.03 6.08 -1.02
CA PRO A 37 -2.15 4.97 -0.67
C PRO A 37 -2.73 3.59 -1.06
N ALA A 38 -4.04 3.54 -1.32
CA ALA A 38 -4.77 2.40 -1.88
C ALA A 38 -4.52 2.14 -3.38
N SER A 39 -4.09 3.14 -4.16
CA SER A 39 -3.80 3.01 -5.60
C SER A 39 -2.34 2.67 -5.93
N LEU A 40 -1.46 2.57 -4.91
CA LEU A 40 -0.15 1.95 -5.07
C LEU A 40 -0.35 0.54 -5.64
N ARG A 41 0.25 0.28 -6.81
CA ARG A 41 0.37 -1.06 -7.40
C ARG A 41 0.75 -2.05 -6.29
N ALA A 42 0.18 -3.24 -6.33
CA ALA A 42 0.40 -4.28 -5.31
C ALA A 42 1.90 -4.42 -4.95
N ASP A 43 2.77 -4.32 -5.95
CA ASP A 43 4.23 -4.32 -5.85
C ASP A 43 4.76 -3.28 -4.84
N PHE A 44 4.35 -2.00 -4.94
CA PHE A 44 4.81 -0.96 -4.00
C PHE A 44 4.24 -1.14 -2.59
N ARG A 45 3.05 -1.72 -2.46
CA ARG A 45 2.50 -2.07 -1.14
C ARG A 45 3.27 -3.22 -0.52
N ALA A 46 3.69 -4.20 -1.32
CA ALA A 46 4.54 -5.29 -0.87
C ALA A 46 5.89 -4.77 -0.35
N ASP A 47 6.51 -3.83 -1.06
CA ASP A 47 7.75 -3.16 -0.60
C ASP A 47 7.56 -2.40 0.72
N ALA A 48 6.46 -1.64 0.84
CA ALA A 48 6.16 -0.90 2.07
C ALA A 48 5.92 -1.84 3.27
N VAL A 49 5.22 -2.95 3.04
CA VAL A 49 5.00 -3.97 4.07
C VAL A 49 6.28 -4.73 4.38
N LEU A 50 7.14 -4.99 3.40
CA LEU A 50 8.46 -5.58 3.59
C LEU A 50 9.32 -4.71 4.51
N MET A 51 9.38 -3.39 4.28
CA MET A 51 10.09 -2.48 5.20
C MET A 51 9.56 -2.59 6.65
N VAL A 52 8.24 -2.71 6.83
CA VAL A 52 7.67 -2.90 8.17
C VAL A 52 8.07 -4.27 8.76
N ALA A 53 8.13 -5.32 7.93
CA ALA A 53 8.54 -6.66 8.33
C ALA A 53 10.01 -6.72 8.72
N GLU A 54 10.90 -6.06 7.98
CA GLU A 54 12.32 -5.96 8.30
C GLU A 54 12.56 -5.21 9.61
N ILE A 55 11.88 -4.08 9.81
CA ILE A 55 12.00 -3.36 11.08
C ILE A 55 11.46 -4.22 12.23
N TYR A 56 10.33 -4.93 12.03
CA TYR A 56 9.81 -5.87 13.03
C TYR A 56 10.80 -7.00 13.33
N GLN A 57 11.51 -7.51 12.33
CA GLN A 57 12.52 -8.54 12.51
C GLN A 57 13.71 -8.01 13.33
N ALA A 58 14.07 -6.74 13.15
CA ALA A 58 15.15 -6.09 13.90
C ALA A 58 14.75 -5.69 15.33
N ASP A 59 13.52 -5.20 15.53
CA ASP A 59 13.06 -4.63 16.80
C ASP A 59 12.20 -5.58 17.65
N GLY A 60 11.56 -6.58 17.04
CA GLY A 60 10.64 -7.52 17.69
C GLY A 60 9.34 -6.89 18.21
N HIS A 61 9.07 -5.62 17.90
CA HIS A 61 7.98 -4.84 18.51
C HIS A 61 6.70 -4.87 17.65
N LEU A 62 5.92 -5.94 17.80
CA LEU A 62 4.67 -6.16 17.06
C LEU A 62 3.65 -4.99 17.17
N PRO A 63 3.41 -4.35 18.33
CA PRO A 63 2.49 -3.22 18.41
C PRO A 63 2.92 -2.03 17.55
N GLN A 64 4.23 -1.80 17.39
CA GLN A 64 4.72 -0.75 16.50
C GLN A 64 4.53 -1.13 15.03
N ALA A 65 4.78 -2.38 14.67
CA ALA A 65 4.54 -2.89 13.32
C ALA A 65 3.05 -2.74 12.93
N LEU A 66 2.13 -3.13 13.81
CA LEU A 66 0.68 -2.96 13.61
C LEU A 66 0.29 -1.49 13.43
N ARG A 67 0.89 -0.57 14.20
CA ARG A 67 0.64 0.87 14.05
C ARG A 67 1.12 1.41 12.71
N ARG A 68 2.27 0.95 12.22
CA ARG A 68 2.79 1.33 10.89
C ARG A 68 1.88 0.78 9.79
N LEU A 69 1.42 -0.48 9.90
CA LEU A 69 0.46 -1.08 8.98
C LEU A 69 -0.88 -0.34 8.96
N SER A 70 -1.39 0.09 10.12
CA SER A 70 -2.65 0.86 10.18
C SER A 70 -2.53 2.26 9.59
N ILE A 71 -1.34 2.86 9.60
CA ILE A 71 -1.11 4.14 8.90
C ILE A 71 -1.04 3.91 7.38
N LEU A 72 -0.45 2.78 6.96
CA LEU A 72 -0.29 2.43 5.55
C LEU A 72 -1.63 2.17 4.84
N ALA A 73 -2.55 1.46 5.50
CA ALA A 73 -3.91 1.28 5.02
C ALA A 73 -4.90 1.22 6.21
N PRO A 74 -5.45 2.37 6.64
CA PRO A 74 -6.30 2.46 7.83
C PRO A 74 -7.60 1.68 7.70
N ASP A 75 -8.12 1.53 6.48
CA ASP A 75 -9.40 0.87 6.22
C ASP A 75 -9.27 -0.65 6.05
N ARG A 76 -8.05 -1.22 6.16
CA ARG A 76 -7.81 -2.64 5.95
C ARG A 76 -7.18 -3.33 7.16
N PRO A 77 -7.58 -4.58 7.44
CA PRO A 77 -7.00 -5.34 8.54
C PRO A 77 -5.50 -5.62 8.26
N PRO A 78 -4.60 -5.38 9.23
CA PRO A 78 -3.16 -5.57 9.06
C PRO A 78 -2.79 -6.99 8.59
N ALA A 79 -3.52 -8.01 9.06
CA ALA A 79 -3.31 -9.40 8.66
C ALA A 79 -3.49 -9.61 7.15
N LEU A 80 -4.51 -8.98 6.56
CA LEU A 80 -4.79 -9.08 5.13
C LEU A 80 -3.71 -8.36 4.31
N LEU A 81 -3.23 -7.20 4.78
CA LEU A 81 -2.16 -6.46 4.11
C LEU A 81 -0.87 -7.27 4.02
N VAL A 82 -0.48 -7.94 5.10
CA VAL A 82 0.73 -8.77 5.12
C VAL A 82 0.55 -10.05 4.28
N ALA A 83 -0.65 -10.63 4.26
CA ALA A 83 -0.95 -11.77 3.40
C ALA A 83 -0.90 -11.41 1.90
N GLU A 84 -1.49 -10.27 1.51
CA GLU A 84 -1.40 -9.73 0.14
C GLU A 84 0.06 -9.46 -0.24
N ALA A 85 0.83 -8.81 0.64
CA ALA A 85 2.24 -8.52 0.40
C ALA A 85 3.07 -9.80 0.19
N LEU A 86 2.83 -10.85 0.98
CA LEU A 86 3.53 -12.13 0.84
C LEU A 86 3.19 -12.85 -0.48
N LEU A 87 1.95 -12.76 -0.94
CA LEU A 87 1.54 -13.29 -2.25
C LEU A 87 2.26 -12.54 -3.38
N THR A 88 2.21 -11.21 -3.35
CA THR A 88 2.88 -10.36 -4.34
C THR A 88 4.40 -10.55 -4.34
N ALA A 89 5.03 -10.66 -3.17
CA ALA A 89 6.47 -10.93 -3.07
C ALA A 89 6.87 -12.27 -3.71
N ARG A 90 6.00 -13.30 -3.64
CA ARG A 90 6.22 -14.57 -4.36
C ARG A 90 6.04 -14.44 -5.86
N GLU A 91 5.04 -13.68 -6.32
CA GLU A 91 4.81 -13.44 -7.74
C GLU A 91 5.95 -12.67 -8.41
N LEU A 92 6.59 -11.77 -7.66
CA LEU A 92 7.74 -10.97 -8.10
C LEU A 92 9.10 -11.63 -7.82
N ASP A 93 9.12 -12.86 -7.31
CA ASP A 93 10.35 -13.64 -7.01
C ASP A 93 11.32 -12.92 -6.04
N TYR A 94 10.78 -12.41 -4.93
CA TYR A 94 11.58 -11.75 -3.89
C TYR A 94 12.59 -12.73 -3.27
N PRO A 95 13.75 -12.23 -2.80
CA PRO A 95 14.78 -13.10 -2.27
C PRO A 95 14.30 -13.83 -0.99
N PRO A 96 14.85 -15.02 -0.69
CA PRO A 96 14.46 -15.82 0.47
C PRO A 96 14.39 -15.08 1.82
N PRO A 97 15.36 -14.21 2.21
CA PRO A 97 15.29 -13.50 3.50
C PRO A 97 14.07 -12.58 3.60
N ASP A 98 13.65 -11.96 2.52
CA ASP A 98 12.52 -11.03 2.48
C ASP A 98 11.20 -11.79 2.64
N LEU A 99 11.10 -12.95 1.98
CA LEU A 99 9.97 -13.87 2.16
C LEU A 99 9.90 -14.40 3.60
N GLU A 100 11.04 -14.69 4.23
CA GLU A 100 11.12 -15.07 5.64
C GLU A 100 10.64 -13.95 6.56
N ALA A 101 11.12 -12.71 6.36
CA ALA A 101 10.69 -11.55 7.13
C ALA A 101 9.17 -11.32 7.04
N LEU A 102 8.62 -11.33 5.83
CA LEU A 102 7.18 -11.21 5.59
C LEU A 102 6.39 -12.36 6.24
N SER A 103 6.90 -13.60 6.16
CA SER A 103 6.26 -14.76 6.79
C SER A 103 6.27 -14.69 8.33
N ASN A 104 7.33 -14.13 8.92
CA ASN A 104 7.44 -13.92 10.36
C ASN A 104 6.43 -12.88 10.83
N LEU A 105 6.35 -11.75 10.13
CA LEU A 105 5.34 -10.72 10.41
C LEU A 105 3.92 -11.29 10.22
N ALA A 106 3.67 -12.05 9.17
CA ALA A 106 2.36 -12.65 8.91
C ALA A 106 1.91 -13.56 10.04
N ARG A 107 2.80 -14.39 10.58
CA ARG A 107 2.50 -15.27 11.73
C ARG A 107 2.21 -14.48 13.00
N ALA A 108 3.03 -13.45 13.28
CA ALA A 108 2.87 -12.62 14.46
C ALA A 108 1.53 -11.86 14.43
N VAL A 109 1.17 -11.27 13.28
CA VAL A 109 -0.08 -10.52 13.11
C VAL A 109 -1.31 -11.45 13.19
N GLN A 110 -1.23 -12.67 12.64
CA GLN A 110 -2.32 -13.65 12.74
C GLN A 110 -2.56 -14.13 14.18
N ALA A 111 -1.51 -14.34 14.96
CA ALA A 111 -1.63 -14.71 16.37
C ALA A 111 -2.41 -13.65 17.17
N THR A 112 -2.07 -12.37 16.98
CA THR A 112 -2.76 -11.25 17.64
C THR A 112 -4.17 -11.00 17.12
N GLY A 113 -4.44 -11.23 15.83
CA GLY A 113 -5.79 -11.13 15.26
C GLY A 113 -6.76 -12.15 15.86
N GLY A 114 -6.27 -13.29 16.35
CA GLY A 114 -7.04 -14.29 17.08
C GLY A 114 -7.34 -13.92 18.54
N GLU A 115 -6.56 -13.04 19.16
CA GLU A 115 -6.73 -12.60 20.55
C GLU A 115 -7.75 -11.46 20.72
N GLN A 116 -8.28 -10.88 19.63
CA GLN A 116 -9.24 -9.76 19.67
C GLN A 116 -10.70 -10.17 19.90
N THR A 117 -10.97 -11.39 20.39
CA THR A 117 -12.26 -11.71 21.00
C THR A 117 -12.09 -11.63 22.52
N PRO A 118 -12.39 -10.48 23.18
CA PRO A 118 -12.86 -10.58 24.55
C PRO A 118 -14.11 -11.45 24.47
N PRO A 119 -14.18 -12.65 25.08
CA PRO A 119 -15.48 -13.14 25.48
C PRO A 119 -16.06 -11.99 26.30
N LEU A 120 -17.28 -11.59 25.98
CA LEU A 120 -18.11 -10.90 26.96
C LEU A 120 -18.03 -11.78 28.18
N GLN A 121 -17.18 -11.40 29.14
CA GLN A 121 -17.03 -12.06 30.41
C GLN A 121 -18.41 -11.94 31.00
N GLU A 122 -19.16 -13.03 30.79
CA GLU A 122 -20.14 -13.58 31.67
C GLU A 122 -19.78 -13.10 33.07
N THR A 123 -20.39 -11.98 33.48
CA THR A 123 -20.33 -11.53 34.85
C THR A 123 -20.93 -12.67 35.62
N MET A 124 -20.02 -13.51 36.10
CA MET A 124 -20.11 -14.35 37.26
C MET A 124 -20.77 -13.53 38.37
N ILE A 125 -22.10 -13.54 38.39
CA ILE A 125 -22.88 -13.27 39.59
C ILE A 125 -23.21 -14.65 40.13
N VAL A 126 -22.23 -15.24 40.81
CA VAL A 126 -22.46 -16.27 41.81
C VAL A 126 -22.89 -15.52 43.06
N PRO A 127 -24.16 -15.54 43.50
CA PRO A 127 -24.43 -15.33 44.90
C PRO A 127 -24.02 -16.62 45.61
N GLU A 128 -22.84 -16.54 46.19
CA GLU A 128 -22.34 -17.38 47.26
C GLU A 128 -23.50 -17.80 48.18
N GLY A 129 -23.80 -19.11 48.20
CA GLY A 129 -24.69 -19.65 49.19
C GLY A 129 -24.02 -19.56 50.57
N THR A 130 -24.85 -19.33 51.59
CA THR A 130 -24.89 -20.05 52.89
C THR A 130 -25.39 -19.12 54.00
N PRO A 131 -25.84 -19.65 55.14
CA PRO A 131 -26.66 -20.86 55.37
C PRO A 131 -28.11 -20.52 55.79
#